data_AF-A0A7J5YPQ7-F1
#
_entry.id   AF-A0A7J5YPQ7-F1
#
_cell.length_a   1.000
_cell.length_b   1.000
_cell.length_c   1.000
_cell.angle_alpha   90.00
_cell.angle_beta   90.00
_cell.angle_gamma   90.00
#
_symmetry.space_group_name_H-M   'P 1'
#
loop_
_entity.id
_entity.type
_entity.pdbx_description
1 polymer ?
#
loop_
_entity_poly.entity_id
_entity_poly.type
_entity_poly.pdbx_seq_one_letter_code
_entity_poly.pdbx_strand_id
1 'polypeptide(L)'
;MRQHPRPQQQATGSDGDSAPVRREDMMVGDDPYNPYKNSTITPTTTPTTDPGPGLSPGTGLPDLVPDPYYIQIGTYIQRMPMYNLRCAAEENCLASSSSSASDYDTRVLLRFPQRVKNQGTADFLPSKPRYSWEWHSCHNHFHSMDEFSLYELLDAQTQSQVAEGHKASFCCYDTYNADIDCQWIDITDVSPGKYILKVTVNPRQQVPESNFNNNVARCEVQYTGTAAHVSGCTVTSSSWLITTFIFFTYRII
;
A
#
# COMPACT_ATOMS: atom_id res chain seq x y z
N MET A 1 -43.50 -17.60 -52.01
CA MET A 1 -44.04 -16.44 -51.25
C MET A 1 -42.94 -15.91 -50.35
N ARG A 2 -43.05 -14.63 -50.00
CA ARG A 2 -41.98 -13.68 -49.65
C ARG A 2 -41.19 -14.01 -48.38
N GLN A 3 -39.90 -13.69 -48.43
CA GLN A 3 -39.09 -13.30 -47.27
C GLN A 3 -39.63 -11.97 -46.71
N HIS A 4 -39.66 -11.83 -45.38
CA HIS A 4 -39.43 -10.53 -44.74
C HIS A 4 -38.52 -10.69 -43.51
N PRO A 5 -37.59 -9.73 -43.28
CA PRO A 5 -36.43 -9.89 -42.42
C PRO A 5 -36.68 -9.38 -41.00
N ARG A 6 -35.92 -9.89 -40.02
CA ARG A 6 -35.83 -9.29 -38.68
C ARG A 6 -35.18 -7.91 -38.78
N PRO A 7 -35.69 -6.88 -38.07
CA PRO A 7 -35.05 -5.57 -38.04
C PRO A 7 -33.68 -5.66 -37.38
N GLN A 8 -32.65 -5.10 -38.04
CA GLN A 8 -31.42 -4.70 -37.38
C GLN A 8 -31.74 -3.54 -36.43
N GLN A 9 -31.55 -3.75 -35.13
CA GLN A 9 -31.41 -2.63 -34.19
C GLN A 9 -29.93 -2.25 -34.14
N GLN A 10 -29.68 -0.98 -34.45
CA GLN A 10 -28.37 -0.33 -34.43
C GLN A 10 -27.70 -0.49 -33.07
N ALA A 11 -26.40 -0.79 -33.10
CA ALA A 11 -25.51 -0.51 -31.99
C ALA A 11 -25.43 1.01 -31.80
N THR A 12 -26.14 1.52 -30.79
CA THR A 12 -25.90 2.83 -30.21
C THR A 12 -25.01 2.62 -29.00
N GLY A 13 -23.79 3.15 -29.05
CA GLY A 13 -22.90 3.20 -27.91
C GLY A 13 -23.57 3.95 -26.76
N SER A 14 -23.55 3.36 -25.58
CA SER A 14 -23.85 4.04 -24.32
C SER A 14 -22.60 3.94 -23.46
N ASP A 15 -21.93 5.08 -23.29
CA ASP A 15 -20.97 5.31 -22.23
C ASP A 15 -21.58 4.81 -20.91
N GLY A 16 -20.82 3.96 -20.22
CA GLY A 16 -21.19 3.40 -18.92
C GLY A 16 -21.15 4.49 -17.87
N ASP A 17 -22.21 5.29 -17.80
CA ASP A 17 -22.40 6.25 -16.73
C ASP A 17 -22.60 5.48 -15.42
N SER A 18 -21.62 5.58 -14.54
CA SER A 18 -21.63 4.90 -13.25
C SER A 18 -22.75 5.48 -12.40
N ALA A 19 -23.65 4.63 -11.91
CA ALA A 19 -24.77 5.06 -11.07
C ALA A 19 -24.26 5.87 -9.85
N PRO A 20 -24.98 6.92 -9.42
CA PRO A 20 -24.55 7.74 -8.29
C PRO A 20 -24.55 6.90 -7.00
N VAL A 21 -23.39 6.83 -6.35
CA VAL A 21 -23.14 6.09 -5.10
C VAL A 21 -23.98 6.67 -3.96
N ARG A 22 -24.63 5.81 -3.18
CA ARG A 22 -25.43 6.22 -2.03
C ARG A 22 -24.52 6.76 -0.92
N ARG A 23 -24.95 7.86 -0.30
CA ARG A 23 -24.19 8.58 0.74
C ARG A 23 -23.85 7.71 1.96
N GLU A 24 -24.64 6.67 2.22
CA GLU A 24 -24.43 5.75 3.34
C GLU A 24 -23.25 4.79 3.14
N ASP A 25 -22.82 4.57 1.89
CA ASP A 25 -21.71 3.67 1.54
C ASP A 25 -20.35 4.41 1.47
N MET A 26 -20.35 5.73 1.71
CA MET A 26 -19.14 6.55 1.76
C MET A 26 -18.58 6.57 3.19
N MET A 27 -17.33 6.12 3.35
CA MET A 27 -16.59 6.34 4.60
C MET A 27 -16.46 7.86 4.83
N VAL A 28 -16.90 8.34 5.99
CA VAL A 28 -17.12 9.78 6.31
C VAL A 28 -15.89 10.67 6.08
N GLY A 29 -14.68 10.10 6.05
CA GLY A 29 -13.43 10.80 5.73
C GLY A 29 -13.28 11.20 4.25
N ASP A 30 -13.98 10.51 3.35
CA ASP A 30 -13.80 10.55 1.90
C ASP A 30 -14.96 11.23 1.14
N ASP A 31 -16.05 11.63 1.81
CA ASP A 31 -17.19 12.33 1.19
C ASP A 31 -16.75 13.70 0.60
N PRO A 32 -16.73 13.85 -0.74
CA PRO A 32 -16.33 15.10 -1.40
C PRO A 32 -17.34 16.24 -1.23
N TYR A 33 -18.53 15.96 -0.70
CA TYR A 33 -19.59 16.92 -0.42
C TYR A 33 -19.84 17.13 1.07
N ASN A 34 -18.98 16.63 1.95
CA ASN A 34 -19.13 16.84 3.39
C ASN A 34 -18.98 18.34 3.74
N PRO A 35 -20.09 19.05 4.08
CA PRO A 35 -20.04 20.49 4.33
C PRO A 35 -19.33 20.82 5.66
N TYR A 36 -19.13 19.82 6.54
CA TYR A 36 -18.48 19.98 7.83
C TYR A 36 -16.95 19.88 7.75
N LYS A 37 -16.37 19.47 6.61
CA LYS A 37 -14.92 19.45 6.42
C LYS A 37 -14.32 20.85 6.21
N ASN A 38 -15.15 21.88 6.06
CA ASN A 38 -14.74 23.27 5.87
C ASN A 38 -14.99 24.17 7.10
N SER A 39 -15.11 23.63 8.31
CA SER A 39 -15.50 24.44 9.48
C SER A 39 -14.89 23.99 10.80
N THR A 40 -13.57 23.82 10.88
CA THR A 40 -12.87 23.79 12.18
C THR A 40 -11.39 24.20 12.19
N ILE A 41 -10.87 24.79 11.12
CA ILE A 41 -9.62 25.57 11.21
C ILE A 41 -10.02 27.03 11.29
N THR A 42 -10.32 27.54 12.47
CA THR A 42 -10.20 28.97 12.74
C THR A 42 -8.71 29.27 12.92
N PRO A 43 -8.05 29.98 11.97
CA PRO A 43 -6.74 30.55 12.24
C PRO A 43 -6.99 31.76 13.15
N THR A 44 -6.49 31.71 14.38
CA THR A 44 -6.33 32.96 15.14
C THR A 44 -5.19 33.71 14.47
N THR A 45 -5.55 34.59 13.54
CA THR A 45 -4.64 35.45 12.80
C THR A 45 -4.16 36.58 13.71
N THR A 46 -2.91 36.50 14.16
CA THR A 46 -2.09 37.72 14.25
C THR A 46 -1.56 38.02 12.84
N PRO A 47 -1.77 39.22 12.28
CA PRO A 47 -1.45 39.50 10.89
C PRO A 47 0.03 39.84 10.74
N THR A 48 0.78 38.98 10.06
CA THR A 48 2.08 39.35 9.49
C THR A 48 2.08 38.98 8.01
N THR A 49 1.87 40.03 7.21
CA THR A 49 2.44 40.28 5.87
C THR A 49 2.90 39.06 5.07
N ASP A 50 2.14 38.79 4.02
CA ASP A 50 2.45 37.94 2.87
C ASP A 50 3.74 38.39 2.16
N PRO A 51 4.69 37.48 1.87
CA PRO A 51 5.54 37.57 0.70
C PRO A 51 5.26 36.41 -0.26
N GLY A 52 5.25 36.73 -1.56
CA GLY A 52 4.94 35.84 -2.68
C GLY A 52 5.80 34.55 -2.80
N PRO A 53 5.67 33.83 -3.94
CA PRO A 53 5.90 32.40 -4.03
C PRO A 53 7.37 32.03 -3.80
N GLY A 54 7.69 31.75 -2.55
CA GLY A 54 9.00 31.38 -2.05
C GLY A 54 8.81 30.84 -0.64
N LEU A 55 9.33 29.64 -0.39
CA LEU A 55 9.18 28.87 0.85
C LEU A 55 9.26 29.75 2.13
N SER A 56 8.28 29.63 3.04
CA SER A 56 8.39 29.84 4.52
C SER A 56 7.01 29.81 5.21
N PRO A 57 6.88 29.58 6.54
CA PRO A 57 7.73 28.91 7.53
C PRO A 57 6.97 27.76 8.26
N GLY A 58 7.48 26.53 8.15
CA GLY A 58 6.92 25.32 8.75
C GLY A 58 7.78 24.09 8.40
N THR A 59 9.09 24.25 8.58
CA THR A 59 10.24 23.57 7.94
C THR A 59 10.41 22.06 8.24
N GLY A 60 9.32 21.30 8.29
CA GLY A 60 9.35 19.86 8.44
C GLY A 60 9.18 19.11 7.13
N LEU A 61 9.72 17.90 7.07
CA LEU A 61 9.33 16.89 6.09
C LEU A 61 8.71 15.71 6.85
N PRO A 62 7.80 14.93 6.24
CA PRO A 62 7.38 13.65 6.78
C PRO A 62 8.56 12.67 6.84
N ASP A 63 8.45 11.64 7.67
CA ASP A 63 9.41 10.53 7.76
C ASP A 63 8.63 9.23 7.95
N LEU A 64 8.48 8.46 6.88
CA LEU A 64 7.62 7.29 6.82
C LEU A 64 8.38 6.03 7.19
N VAL A 65 7.97 5.42 8.30
CA VAL A 65 8.59 4.21 8.81
C VAL A 65 7.56 3.08 8.83
N PRO A 66 7.72 2.00 8.05
CA PRO A 66 6.89 0.81 8.19
C PRO A 66 7.05 0.21 9.58
N ASP A 67 5.96 -0.30 10.16
CA ASP A 67 5.99 -0.92 11.49
C ASP A 67 6.33 -2.43 11.40
N PRO A 68 7.57 -2.85 11.71
CA PRO A 68 7.99 -4.25 11.59
C PRO A 68 7.25 -5.16 12.58
N TYR A 69 6.79 -4.63 13.71
CA TYR A 69 6.12 -5.43 14.74
C TYR A 69 4.76 -5.91 14.24
N TYR A 70 3.98 -5.03 13.62
CA TYR A 70 2.67 -5.40 13.07
C TYR A 70 2.79 -6.41 11.93
N ILE A 71 3.78 -6.25 11.05
CA ILE A 71 4.06 -7.25 10.01
C ILE A 71 4.35 -8.61 10.67
N GLN A 72 5.20 -8.65 11.70
CA GLN A 72 5.56 -9.91 12.35
C GLN A 72 4.38 -10.64 12.99
N ILE A 73 3.54 -9.92 13.75
CA ILE A 73 2.44 -10.55 14.51
C ILE A 73 1.18 -10.78 13.68
N GLY A 74 1.03 -10.07 12.57
CA GLY A 74 -0.19 -10.07 11.76
C GLY A 74 -0.06 -10.79 10.42
N THR A 75 1.10 -11.38 10.10
CA THR A 75 1.26 -12.12 8.85
C THR A 75 0.61 -13.50 8.92
N TYR A 76 -0.16 -13.87 7.90
CA TYR A 76 -0.77 -15.19 7.77
C TYR A 76 -0.99 -15.61 6.31
N ILE A 77 -1.24 -16.90 6.11
CA ILE A 77 -1.63 -17.45 4.80
C ILE A 77 -3.15 -17.43 4.68
N GLN A 78 -3.66 -16.81 3.62
CA GLN A 78 -5.05 -16.92 3.23
C GLN A 78 -5.18 -17.64 1.91
N ARG A 79 -6.16 -18.55 1.83
CA ARG A 79 -6.53 -19.24 0.60
C ARG A 79 -7.87 -18.68 0.14
N MET A 80 -7.92 -18.13 -1.05
CA MET A 80 -9.14 -17.56 -1.60
C MET A 80 -9.39 -18.06 -3.02
N PRO A 81 -10.63 -18.44 -3.35
CA PRO A 81 -11.00 -18.78 -4.71
C PRO A 81 -11.03 -17.54 -5.60
N MET A 82 -10.77 -17.71 -6.89
CA MET A 82 -10.71 -16.62 -7.87
C MET A 82 -12.00 -15.79 -7.95
N TYR A 83 -13.18 -16.38 -7.71
CA TYR A 83 -14.44 -15.62 -7.71
C TYR A 83 -14.50 -14.51 -6.64
N ASN A 84 -13.76 -14.64 -5.53
CA ASN A 84 -13.61 -13.59 -4.51
C ASN A 84 -12.49 -12.60 -4.82
N LEU A 85 -11.68 -12.88 -5.84
CA LEU A 85 -10.46 -12.17 -6.19
C LEU A 85 -10.56 -11.43 -7.53
N ARG A 86 -11.73 -11.39 -8.17
CA ARG A 86 -11.93 -10.75 -9.48
C ARG A 86 -11.49 -9.28 -9.47
N CYS A 87 -11.88 -8.55 -8.44
CA CYS A 87 -11.43 -7.18 -8.19
C CYS A 87 -9.90 -7.05 -8.13
N ALA A 88 -9.26 -7.84 -7.27
CA ALA A 88 -7.81 -7.85 -7.16
C ALA A 88 -7.10 -8.28 -8.46
N ALA A 89 -7.73 -9.14 -9.27
CA ALA A 89 -7.22 -9.53 -10.57
C ALA A 89 -7.29 -8.38 -11.59
N GLU A 90 -8.42 -7.65 -11.64
CA GLU A 90 -8.61 -6.46 -12.49
C GLU A 90 -7.59 -5.35 -12.14
N GLU A 91 -7.25 -5.22 -10.86
CA GLU A 91 -6.26 -4.26 -10.36
C GLU A 91 -4.80 -4.74 -10.43
N ASN A 92 -4.55 -5.94 -10.99
CA ASN A 92 -3.22 -6.55 -11.11
C ASN A 92 -2.50 -6.78 -9.76
N CYS A 93 -3.26 -7.13 -8.72
CA CYS A 93 -2.76 -7.48 -7.38
C CYS A 93 -2.47 -8.98 -7.19
N LEU A 94 -2.56 -9.77 -8.26
CA LEU A 94 -2.27 -11.20 -8.28
C LEU A 94 -1.11 -11.51 -9.23
N ALA A 95 -0.48 -12.66 -9.07
CA ALA A 95 0.55 -13.11 -9.99
C ALA A 95 -0.02 -13.32 -11.40
N SER A 96 0.82 -13.20 -12.44
CA SER A 96 0.34 -13.29 -13.83
C SER A 96 -0.34 -14.62 -14.17
N SER A 97 0.02 -15.69 -13.47
CA SER A 97 -0.63 -17.01 -13.56
C SER A 97 -2.12 -17.00 -13.19
N SER A 98 -2.61 -15.97 -12.49
CA SER A 98 -4.04 -15.80 -12.19
C SER A 98 -4.89 -15.52 -13.44
N SER A 99 -4.28 -15.00 -14.52
CA SER A 99 -4.99 -14.66 -15.76
C SER A 99 -5.59 -15.87 -16.49
N SER A 100 -5.02 -17.07 -16.27
CA SER A 100 -5.51 -18.34 -16.83
C SER A 100 -6.29 -19.18 -15.81
N ALA A 101 -6.48 -18.68 -14.59
CA ALA A 101 -7.16 -19.40 -13.52
C ALA A 101 -8.68 -19.36 -13.69
N SER A 102 -9.35 -20.46 -13.35
CA SER A 102 -10.80 -20.55 -13.29
C SER A 102 -11.35 -19.89 -12.01
N ASP A 103 -12.62 -19.50 -11.99
CA ASP A 103 -13.28 -18.91 -10.81
C ASP A 103 -13.17 -19.77 -9.53
N TYR A 104 -13.09 -21.09 -9.68
CA TYR A 104 -13.00 -22.04 -8.57
C TYR A 104 -11.55 -22.39 -8.18
N ASP A 105 -10.57 -21.95 -8.96
CA ASP A 105 -9.17 -22.13 -8.62
C ASP A 105 -8.84 -21.28 -7.40
N THR A 106 -7.98 -21.82 -6.54
CA THR A 106 -7.61 -21.17 -5.30
C THR A 106 -6.25 -20.51 -5.44
N ARG A 107 -6.16 -19.24 -5.02
CA ARG A 107 -4.91 -18.52 -4.85
C ARG A 107 -4.44 -18.61 -3.40
N VAL A 108 -3.13 -18.59 -3.20
CA VAL A 108 -2.49 -18.58 -1.89
C VAL A 108 -1.87 -17.21 -1.68
N LEU A 109 -2.33 -16.49 -0.66
CA LEU A 109 -1.99 -15.11 -0.42
C LEU A 109 -1.24 -15.00 0.91
N LEU A 110 -0.06 -14.42 0.88
CA LEU A 110 0.68 -14.00 2.07
C LEU A 110 0.17 -12.63 2.49
N ARG A 111 -0.74 -12.59 3.47
CA ARG A 111 -1.31 -11.36 4.02
C ARG A 111 -0.51 -10.84 5.17
N PHE A 112 -0.42 -9.52 5.30
CA PHE A 112 0.20 -8.84 6.44
C PHE A 112 -0.37 -7.43 6.59
N PRO A 113 -0.52 -6.90 7.81
CA PRO A 113 -0.99 -5.53 8.01
C PRO A 113 0.06 -4.52 7.56
N GLN A 114 -0.39 -3.44 6.91
CA GLN A 114 0.46 -2.30 6.60
C GLN A 114 0.14 -1.14 7.54
N ARG A 115 1.04 -0.92 8.49
CA ARG A 115 1.06 0.28 9.31
C ARG A 115 2.33 1.06 9.04
N VAL A 116 2.18 2.33 8.72
CA VAL A 116 3.29 3.27 8.49
C VAL A 116 3.17 4.38 9.52
N LYS A 117 4.27 4.68 10.20
CA LYS A 117 4.35 5.80 11.15
C LYS A 117 4.95 6.99 10.43
N ASN A 118 4.40 8.17 10.65
CA ASN A 118 5.08 9.42 10.35
C ASN A 118 5.91 9.85 11.58
N GLN A 119 7.22 9.72 11.53
CA GLN A 119 8.18 10.18 12.54
C GLN A 119 8.75 11.57 12.22
N GLY A 120 8.29 12.18 11.12
CA GLY A 120 8.75 13.47 10.66
C GLY A 120 8.11 14.61 11.44
N THR A 121 8.42 15.83 11.02
CA THR A 121 7.91 17.04 11.68
C THR A 121 6.86 17.77 10.83
N ALA A 122 6.42 17.15 9.73
CA ALA A 122 5.34 17.65 8.88
C ALA A 122 4.41 16.50 8.47
N ASP A 123 3.19 16.87 8.06
CA ASP A 123 2.19 15.93 7.59
C ASP A 123 2.62 15.26 6.29
N PHE A 124 2.24 13.99 6.14
CA PHE A 124 2.30 13.31 4.86
C PHE A 124 1.08 13.71 4.01
N LEU A 125 1.33 14.32 2.86
CA LEU A 125 0.29 14.73 1.93
C LEU A 125 0.32 13.83 0.68
N PRO A 126 -0.85 13.45 0.12
CA PRO A 126 -0.90 12.67 -1.11
C PRO A 126 -0.14 13.33 -2.26
N SER A 127 0.55 12.53 -3.07
CA SER A 127 1.30 13.04 -4.24
C SER A 127 0.39 13.51 -5.37
N LYS A 128 -0.84 12.95 -5.48
CA LYS A 128 -1.81 13.36 -6.48
C LYS A 128 -2.72 14.48 -5.97
N PRO A 129 -2.94 15.55 -6.76
CA PRO A 129 -3.99 16.52 -6.45
C PRO A 129 -5.37 15.86 -6.48
N ARG A 130 -6.33 16.44 -5.74
CA ARG A 130 -7.65 15.82 -5.50
C ARG A 130 -8.43 15.47 -6.77
N TYR A 131 -8.23 16.19 -7.87
CA TYR A 131 -8.91 15.93 -9.14
C TYR A 131 -8.39 14.70 -9.89
N SER A 132 -7.21 14.18 -9.54
CA SER A 132 -6.63 12.97 -10.14
C SER A 132 -6.70 11.77 -9.20
N TRP A 133 -7.54 11.86 -8.17
CA TRP A 133 -7.83 10.70 -7.33
C TRP A 133 -8.72 9.74 -8.10
N GLU A 134 -8.34 8.47 -8.11
CA GLU A 134 -9.06 7.42 -8.84
C GLU A 134 -9.96 6.69 -7.85
N TRP A 135 -11.25 6.54 -8.17
CA TRP A 135 -12.17 5.77 -7.34
C TRP A 135 -12.02 4.29 -7.64
N HIS A 136 -11.90 3.47 -6.59
CA HIS A 136 -11.84 2.03 -6.70
C HIS A 136 -13.07 1.39 -6.05
N SER A 137 -13.98 0.91 -6.89
CA SER A 137 -15.25 0.29 -6.47
C SER A 137 -15.06 -0.99 -5.66
N CYS A 138 -13.91 -1.65 -5.82
CA CYS A 138 -13.57 -2.85 -5.06
C CYS A 138 -13.39 -2.55 -3.57
N HIS A 139 -12.84 -1.38 -3.23
CA HIS A 139 -12.49 -0.99 -1.86
C HIS A 139 -13.31 0.21 -1.37
N ASN A 140 -14.23 0.70 -2.20
CA ASN A 140 -15.10 1.85 -1.95
C ASN A 140 -14.36 3.07 -1.41
N HIS A 141 -13.18 3.37 -1.96
CA HIS A 141 -12.41 4.56 -1.61
C HIS A 141 -11.59 5.10 -2.79
N PHE A 142 -11.04 6.30 -2.62
CA PHE A 142 -10.17 6.94 -3.60
C PHE A 142 -8.70 6.57 -3.42
N HIS A 143 -8.00 6.19 -4.49
CA HIS A 143 -6.56 6.08 -4.52
C HIS A 143 -5.96 7.49 -4.74
N SER A 144 -5.21 7.94 -3.76
CA SER A 144 -4.61 9.27 -3.73
C SER A 144 -3.14 9.28 -4.16
N MET A 145 -2.59 8.09 -4.46
CA MET A 145 -1.24 7.85 -4.96
C MET A 145 -1.20 6.56 -5.78
N ASP A 146 -0.30 6.51 -6.78
CA ASP A 146 -0.12 5.33 -7.64
C ASP A 146 0.56 4.16 -6.94
N GLU A 147 1.47 4.44 -6.00
CA GLU A 147 2.28 3.42 -5.33
C GLU A 147 2.75 3.95 -3.97
N PHE A 148 2.06 3.57 -2.91
CA PHE A 148 2.45 3.95 -1.55
C PHE A 148 3.56 3.05 -1.00
N SER A 149 3.48 1.76 -1.31
CA SER A 149 4.46 0.78 -0.89
C SER A 149 4.68 -0.30 -1.94
N LEU A 150 5.92 -0.78 -1.96
CA LEU A 150 6.35 -1.93 -2.74
C LEU A 150 6.57 -3.11 -1.79
N TYR A 151 5.97 -4.23 -2.14
CA TYR A 151 6.16 -5.50 -1.45
C TYR A 151 7.12 -6.37 -2.25
N GLU A 152 7.96 -7.16 -1.62
CA GLU A 152 8.83 -8.10 -2.33
C GLU A 152 8.99 -9.34 -1.46
N LEU A 153 8.80 -10.52 -2.05
CA LEU A 153 9.19 -11.78 -1.44
C LEU A 153 10.49 -12.24 -2.10
N LEU A 154 11.56 -12.31 -1.31
CA LEU A 154 12.89 -12.65 -1.78
C LEU A 154 13.29 -14.03 -1.27
N ASP A 155 13.95 -14.84 -2.08
CA ASP A 155 14.60 -16.06 -1.60
C ASP A 155 15.68 -15.74 -0.56
N ALA A 156 15.69 -16.46 0.56
CA ALA A 156 16.57 -16.11 1.68
C ALA A 156 18.06 -16.24 1.33
N GLN A 157 18.42 -17.14 0.41
CA GLN A 157 19.83 -17.40 0.06
C GLN A 157 20.29 -16.47 -1.07
N THR A 158 19.52 -16.39 -2.13
CA THR A 158 19.89 -15.70 -3.37
C THR A 158 19.47 -14.23 -3.38
N GLN A 159 18.59 -13.81 -2.46
CA GLN A 159 18.00 -12.47 -2.41
C GLN A 159 17.24 -12.09 -3.70
N SER A 160 16.94 -13.07 -4.55
CA SER A 160 16.20 -12.88 -5.79
C SER A 160 14.70 -12.90 -5.50
N GLN A 161 13.95 -12.05 -6.19
CA GLN A 161 12.50 -11.99 -6.08
C GLN A 161 11.88 -13.29 -6.60
N VAL A 162 10.95 -13.88 -5.82
CA VAL A 162 10.34 -15.18 -6.12
C VAL A 162 8.83 -15.12 -6.37
N ALA A 163 8.18 -14.01 -6.03
CA ALA A 163 6.76 -13.79 -6.27
C ALA A 163 6.56 -12.63 -7.26
N GLU A 164 5.42 -12.62 -7.94
CA GLU A 164 4.96 -11.54 -8.81
C GLU A 164 3.82 -10.75 -8.13
N GLY A 165 3.62 -9.49 -8.54
CA GLY A 165 2.51 -8.65 -8.07
C GLY A 165 2.79 -7.96 -6.72
N HIS A 166 2.97 -6.64 -6.74
CA HIS A 166 3.44 -5.90 -5.56
C HIS A 166 3.01 -4.44 -5.49
N LYS A 167 1.86 -4.10 -6.09
CA LYS A 167 1.37 -2.72 -6.05
C LYS A 167 0.29 -2.59 -5.01
N ALA A 168 0.62 -1.79 -4.02
CA ALA A 168 -0.30 -1.29 -3.01
C ALA A 168 -0.57 0.19 -3.36
N SER A 169 -1.51 0.44 -4.27
CA SER A 169 -2.07 1.77 -4.52
C SER A 169 -3.13 2.02 -3.45
N PHE A 170 -3.07 3.13 -2.72
CA PHE A 170 -3.96 3.34 -1.57
C PHE A 170 -4.45 4.80 -1.41
N CYS A 171 -5.53 4.92 -0.65
CA CYS A 171 -5.99 6.17 -0.03
C CYS A 171 -4.91 6.75 0.92
N CYS A 172 -5.17 7.90 1.53
CA CYS A 172 -4.34 8.43 2.61
C CYS A 172 -5.15 8.39 3.91
N TYR A 173 -5.22 7.21 4.54
CA TYR A 173 -5.70 7.04 5.92
C TYR A 173 -4.70 6.20 6.75
N ASP A 174 -4.68 6.46 8.06
CA ASP A 174 -3.53 6.25 8.95
C ASP A 174 -3.31 4.79 9.42
N THR A 175 -4.18 3.84 9.06
CA THR A 175 -4.00 2.41 9.37
C THR A 175 -4.80 1.55 8.40
N TYR A 176 -4.12 0.66 7.67
CA TYR A 176 -4.74 -0.30 6.79
C TYR A 176 -4.83 -1.66 7.48
N ASN A 177 -6.06 -2.16 7.62
CA ASN A 177 -6.30 -3.51 8.16
C ASN A 177 -5.88 -4.56 7.12
N ALA A 178 -5.45 -5.74 7.59
CA ALA A 178 -5.05 -6.85 6.72
C ALA A 178 -6.20 -7.41 5.86
N ASP A 179 -7.44 -7.00 6.13
CA ASP A 179 -8.66 -7.39 5.42
C ASP A 179 -8.90 -6.56 4.15
N ILE A 180 -8.07 -5.55 3.89
CA ILE A 180 -8.18 -4.72 2.69
C ILE A 180 -7.61 -5.49 1.49
N ASP A 181 -8.26 -5.33 0.34
CA ASP A 181 -7.82 -5.94 -0.91
C ASP A 181 -6.47 -5.36 -1.36
N CYS A 182 -5.66 -6.19 -2.05
CA CYS A 182 -4.28 -5.88 -2.45
C CYS A 182 -3.27 -5.73 -1.29
N GLN A 183 -3.66 -6.05 -0.06
CA GLN A 183 -2.78 -6.09 1.12
C GLN A 183 -2.12 -7.48 1.31
N TRP A 184 -1.56 -8.03 0.22
CA TRP A 184 -0.91 -9.34 0.20
C TRP A 184 0.15 -9.47 -0.90
N ILE A 185 0.92 -10.55 -0.85
CA ILE A 185 1.66 -11.08 -1.99
C ILE A 185 1.00 -12.39 -2.44
N ASP A 186 0.70 -12.53 -3.72
CA ASP A 186 0.25 -13.80 -4.28
C ASP A 186 1.43 -14.77 -4.38
N ILE A 187 1.42 -15.81 -3.54
CA ILE A 187 2.47 -16.81 -3.43
C ILE A 187 2.01 -18.17 -3.98
N THR A 188 0.99 -18.20 -4.84
CA THR A 188 0.43 -19.43 -5.40
C THR A 188 1.50 -20.28 -6.10
N ASP A 189 2.42 -19.63 -6.81
CA ASP A 189 3.48 -20.29 -7.58
C ASP A 189 4.81 -20.41 -6.78
N VAL A 190 4.80 -20.00 -5.51
CA VAL A 190 5.99 -20.05 -4.65
C VAL A 190 6.01 -21.37 -3.88
N SER A 191 7.14 -22.08 -3.94
CA SER A 191 7.32 -23.32 -3.19
C SER A 191 7.48 -23.08 -1.68
N PRO A 192 7.25 -24.09 -0.83
CA PRO A 192 7.64 -24.00 0.59
C PRO A 192 9.15 -23.75 0.73
N GLY A 193 9.54 -22.91 1.70
CA GLY A 193 10.92 -22.47 1.81
C GLY A 193 11.13 -21.37 2.85
N LYS A 194 12.35 -20.82 2.84
CA LYS A 194 12.75 -19.67 3.65
C LYS A 194 12.91 -18.46 2.74
N TYR A 195 12.27 -17.37 3.13
CA TYR A 195 12.19 -16.15 2.34
C TYR A 195 12.45 -14.93 3.21
N ILE A 196 12.68 -13.79 2.57
CA ILE A 196 12.64 -12.47 3.19
C ILE A 196 11.46 -11.70 2.61
N LEU A 197 10.52 -11.32 3.46
CA LEU A 197 9.51 -10.32 3.12
C LEU A 197 10.16 -8.95 3.29
N LYS A 198 10.21 -8.18 2.20
CA LYS A 198 10.70 -6.81 2.17
C LYS A 198 9.54 -5.88 1.83
N VAL A 199 9.28 -4.92 2.71
CA VAL A 199 8.25 -3.90 2.53
C VAL A 199 8.94 -2.55 2.46
N THR A 200 8.80 -1.87 1.33
CA THR A 200 9.39 -0.53 1.10
C THR A 200 8.27 0.49 1.02
N VAL A 201 8.31 1.51 1.86
CA VAL A 201 7.38 2.65 1.81
C VAL A 201 7.96 3.76 0.94
N ASN A 202 7.12 4.45 0.17
CA ASN A 202 7.52 5.50 -0.77
C ASN A 202 8.71 5.08 -1.67
N PRO A 203 8.64 3.92 -2.36
CA PRO A 203 9.76 3.33 -3.08
C PRO A 203 10.28 4.21 -4.23
N ARG A 204 9.40 5.06 -4.79
CA ARG A 204 9.73 5.99 -5.88
C ARG A 204 10.05 7.41 -5.41
N GLN A 205 10.08 7.65 -4.09
CA GLN A 205 10.36 8.96 -3.50
C GLN A 205 9.45 10.06 -4.08
N GLN A 206 8.17 9.74 -4.31
CA GLN A 206 7.20 10.69 -4.88
C GLN A 206 6.85 11.79 -3.89
N VAL A 207 6.95 11.48 -2.59
CA VAL A 207 6.81 12.44 -1.51
C VAL A 207 8.19 12.72 -0.90
N PRO A 208 8.61 13.99 -0.74
CA PRO A 208 9.85 14.32 -0.05
C PRO A 208 9.78 13.94 1.43
N GLU A 209 10.82 13.29 1.94
CA GLU A 209 10.94 12.87 3.34
C GLU A 209 12.24 13.39 3.96
N SER A 210 12.26 13.54 5.28
CA SER A 210 13.49 13.92 6.01
C SER A 210 14.51 12.79 6.06
N ASN A 211 14.07 11.54 5.93
CA ASN A 211 14.91 10.35 5.95
C ASN A 211 14.29 9.30 5.04
N PHE A 212 15.11 8.68 4.20
CA PHE A 212 14.69 7.56 3.32
C PHE A 212 15.33 6.22 3.74
N ASN A 213 16.24 6.23 4.73
CA ASN A 213 17.01 5.04 5.12
C ASN A 213 16.20 4.07 6.01
N ASN A 214 15.11 4.55 6.60
CA ASN A 214 14.11 3.83 7.41
C ASN A 214 12.90 3.34 6.61
N ASN A 215 12.84 3.54 5.30
CA ASN A 215 11.65 3.21 4.52
C ASN A 215 11.46 1.69 4.28
N VAL A 216 12.45 0.87 4.63
CA VAL A 216 12.42 -0.57 4.33
C VAL A 216 12.33 -1.39 5.62
N ALA A 217 11.26 -2.18 5.74
CA ALA A 217 11.16 -3.28 6.70
C ALA A 217 11.53 -4.60 6.03
N ARG A 218 12.28 -5.45 6.74
CA ARG A 218 12.65 -6.80 6.31
C ARG A 218 12.31 -7.81 7.40
N CYS A 219 11.65 -8.89 7.01
CA CYS A 219 11.23 -9.97 7.90
C CYS A 219 11.63 -11.32 7.33
N GLU A 220 12.08 -12.24 8.16
CA GLU A 220 12.26 -13.63 7.78
C GLU A 220 10.90 -14.31 7.71
N VAL A 221 10.64 -15.05 6.64
CA VAL A 221 9.40 -15.81 6.43
C VAL A 221 9.76 -17.27 6.20
N GLN A 222 9.24 -18.14 7.06
CA GLN A 222 9.28 -19.59 6.85
C GLN A 222 7.91 -20.07 6.38
N TYR A 223 7.82 -20.39 5.09
CA TYR A 223 6.59 -20.86 4.45
C TYR A 223 6.60 -22.40 4.35
N THR A 224 5.58 -23.05 4.91
CA THR A 224 5.48 -24.53 4.96
C THR A 224 4.57 -25.11 3.86
N GLY A 225 3.98 -24.27 3.02
CA GLY A 225 2.92 -24.65 2.09
C GLY A 225 1.51 -24.48 2.67
N THR A 226 1.35 -24.52 3.99
CA THR A 226 0.04 -24.34 4.66
C THR A 226 0.01 -23.14 5.61
N ALA A 227 1.15 -22.78 6.17
CA ALA A 227 1.30 -21.65 7.09
C ALA A 227 2.59 -20.88 6.77
N ALA A 228 2.64 -19.64 7.24
CA ALA A 228 3.83 -18.81 7.23
C ALA A 228 4.15 -18.41 8.67
N HIS A 229 5.40 -18.60 9.08
CA HIS A 229 5.92 -18.07 10.33
C HIS A 229 6.85 -16.91 10.04
N VAL A 230 6.62 -15.77 10.69
CA VAL A 230 7.40 -14.55 10.46
C VAL A 230 8.20 -14.18 11.70
N SER A 231 9.47 -13.87 11.52
CA SER A 231 10.40 -13.52 12.59
C SER A 231 11.46 -12.53 12.14
N GLY A 232 12.20 -11.98 13.09
CA GLY A 232 13.37 -11.13 12.80
C GLY A 232 13.02 -9.85 12.04
N CYS A 233 11.80 -9.35 12.18
CA CYS A 233 11.38 -8.13 11.48
C CYS A 233 12.15 -6.91 11.97
N THR A 234 12.84 -6.22 11.06
CA THR A 234 13.66 -5.04 11.35
C THR A 234 13.52 -3.98 10.27
N VAL A 235 13.78 -2.71 10.63
CA VAL A 235 13.86 -1.60 9.67
C VAL A 235 15.33 -1.31 9.35
N THR A 236 15.67 -1.06 8.08
CA THR A 236 17.05 -0.92 7.59
C THR A 236 17.92 0.15 8.28
N SER A 237 17.34 1.08 9.04
CA SER A 237 18.09 2.08 9.83
C SER A 237 17.96 1.94 11.34
N SER A 238 17.36 0.85 11.84
CA SER A 238 17.35 0.54 13.28
C SER A 238 18.65 -0.11 13.79
N SER A 239 19.74 0.02 13.03
CA SER A 239 21.10 -0.14 13.57
C SER A 239 21.49 1.14 14.31
N TRP A 240 20.91 1.37 15.49
CA TRP A 240 21.68 2.08 16.49
C TRP A 240 22.98 1.29 16.66
N LEU A 241 24.10 1.96 16.38
CA LEU A 241 25.46 1.48 16.58
C LEU A 241 25.59 0.79 17.94
N ILE A 242 25.41 -0.53 17.97
CA ILE A 242 25.87 -1.36 19.07
C ILE A 242 27.00 -2.22 18.51
N THR A 243 28.14 -2.13 19.21
CA THR A 243 29.40 -2.88 19.06
C THR A 243 30.45 -2.41 18.06
N THR A 244 31.07 -1.27 18.37
CA THR A 244 32.54 -1.28 18.53
C THR A 244 32.87 -0.76 19.92
N PHE A 245 33.02 -1.65 20.90
CA PHE A 245 33.83 -1.37 22.08
C PHE A 245 35.26 -1.17 21.58
N ILE A 246 35.65 0.07 21.29
CA ILE A 246 37.07 0.42 21.26
C ILE A 246 37.54 0.28 22.71
N PHE A 247 38.24 -0.81 22.99
CA PHE A 247 39.03 -0.93 24.20
C PHE A 247 40.00 0.25 24.25
N PHE A 248 39.69 1.25 25.08
CA PHE A 248 40.72 2.12 25.64
C PHE A 248 41.61 1.23 26.51
N THR A 249 42.62 0.64 25.91
CA THR A 249 43.78 0.17 26.67
C THR A 249 44.58 1.41 27.05
N TYR A 250 44.38 1.83 28.30
CA TYR A 250 45.39 2.60 29.01
C TYR A 250 46.70 1.79 28.98
N ARG A 251 47.67 2.23 28.18
CA ARG A 251 49.08 1.91 28.43
C ARG A 251 49.70 3.13 29.08
N ILE A 252 49.76 3.07 30.41
CA ILE A 252 50.75 3.78 31.22
C ILE A 252 52.10 3.18 30.84
N ILE A 253 52.94 3.95 30.15
CA ILE A 253 54.39 4.02 30.38
C ILE A 253 54.77 5.48 30.20
#